data_AF-A0A0W0VEV2-F1
#
_entry.id   AF-A0A0W0VEV2-F1
#
_cell.length_a   1.000
_cell.length_b   1.000
_cell.length_c   1.000
_cell.angle_alpha   90.00
_cell.angle_beta   90.00
_cell.angle_gamma   90.00
#
_symmetry.space_group_name_H-M   'P 1'
#
loop_
_entity.id
_entity.type
_entity.pdbx_description
1 polymer ?
#
loop_
_entity_poly.entity_id
_entity_poly.type
_entity_poly.pdbx_seq_one_letter_code
_entity_poly.pdbx_strand_id
1 'polypeptide(L)'
;MAQLPPCLVGIEACGGSNYWGRTFQGLGHNVKMMSPQFVKPYIKSNKNDCNDAEGINEAVTRPTMKFVPIKTIEQQDMLLLHRCRELAIKQRTALSNHIRGLLSEYGVDKRTVPYEKFTGNAGVKQKQADSAC
;
A
#
# COMPACT_ATOMS: atom_id res chain seq x y z
N MET A 1 15.10 15.88 -21.14
CA MET A 1 15.51 16.13 -19.74
C MET A 1 17.01 16.25 -19.60
N ALA A 2 17.83 15.24 -19.92
CA ALA A 2 19.30 15.31 -19.73
C ALA A 2 20.03 16.43 -20.50
N GLN A 3 19.44 16.97 -21.58
CA GLN A 3 20.00 18.10 -22.34
C GLN A 3 19.46 19.46 -21.88
N LEU A 4 18.53 19.49 -20.94
CA LEU A 4 17.97 20.73 -20.40
C LEU A 4 18.81 21.19 -19.20
N PRO A 5 18.93 22.51 -18.99
CA PRO A 5 19.51 23.02 -17.75
C PRO A 5 18.67 22.59 -16.54
N PRO A 6 19.26 22.60 -15.33
CA PRO A 6 18.52 22.41 -14.07
C PRO A 6 17.23 23.24 -14.04
N CYS A 7 16.11 22.59 -13.79
CA CYS A 7 14.78 23.20 -13.83
C CYS A 7 13.87 22.61 -12.76
N LEU A 8 12.75 23.28 -12.50
CA LEU A 8 11.72 22.78 -11.59
C LEU A 8 10.85 21.75 -12.31
N VAL A 9 10.73 20.56 -11.73
CA VAL A 9 9.89 19.46 -12.24
C VAL A 9 8.79 19.16 -11.22
N GLY A 10 7.54 19.42 -11.61
CA GLY A 10 6.36 18.97 -10.86
C GLY A 10 5.98 17.55 -11.24
N ILE A 11 5.76 16.68 -10.25
CA ILE A 11 5.35 15.28 -10.47
C ILE A 11 4.15 14.95 -9.59
N GLU A 12 3.12 14.35 -10.17
CA GLU A 12 2.05 13.73 -9.39
C GLU A 12 2.50 12.38 -8.82
N ALA A 13 2.24 12.13 -7.54
CA ALA A 13 2.58 10.89 -6.87
C ALA A 13 1.76 9.72 -7.45
N CYS A 14 2.43 8.86 -8.20
CA CYS A 14 1.88 7.69 -8.87
C CYS A 14 2.81 6.48 -8.70
N GLY A 15 2.48 5.32 -9.28
CA GLY A 15 3.28 4.09 -9.14
C GLY A 15 4.76 4.24 -9.57
N GLY A 16 5.04 5.10 -10.56
CA GLY A 16 6.39 5.35 -11.08
C GLY A 16 7.06 6.62 -10.56
N SER A 17 6.39 7.43 -9.75
CA SER A 17 6.86 8.79 -9.44
C SER A 17 8.15 8.82 -8.63
N ASN A 18 8.37 7.86 -7.72
CA ASN A 18 9.60 7.81 -6.92
C ASN A 18 10.83 7.47 -7.78
N TYR A 19 10.68 6.58 -8.77
CA TYR A 19 11.75 6.27 -9.71
C TYR A 19 12.15 7.51 -10.50
N TRP A 20 11.19 8.13 -11.18
CA TRP A 20 11.43 9.33 -11.98
C TRP A 20 11.93 10.50 -11.15
N GLY A 21 11.40 10.66 -9.93
CA GLY A 21 11.86 11.70 -9.00
C GLY A 21 13.35 11.58 -8.69
N ARG A 22 13.82 10.37 -8.35
CA ARG A 22 15.25 10.11 -8.12
C ARG A 22 16.08 10.31 -9.39
N THR A 23 15.59 9.84 -10.54
CA THR A 23 16.28 10.01 -11.83
C THR A 23 16.48 11.49 -12.17
N PHE A 24 15.44 12.32 -12.06
CA PHE A 24 15.54 13.74 -12.36
C PHE A 24 16.37 14.52 -11.33
N GLN A 25 16.31 14.15 -10.05
CA GLN A 25 17.22 14.69 -9.04
C GLN A 25 18.68 14.36 -9.35
N GLY A 26 18.97 13.14 -9.80
CA GLY A 26 20.32 12.72 -10.23
C GLY A 26 20.83 13.47 -11.46
N LEU A 27 19.93 13.99 -12.30
CA LEU A 27 20.26 14.88 -13.43
C LEU A 27 20.40 16.36 -13.02
N GLY A 28 20.25 16.69 -11.74
CA GLY A 28 20.40 18.05 -11.20
C GLY A 28 19.13 18.90 -11.24
N HIS A 29 17.96 18.33 -11.57
CA HIS A 29 16.70 19.08 -11.55
C HIS A 29 16.13 19.18 -10.13
N ASN A 30 15.42 20.29 -9.86
CA ASN A 30 14.65 20.45 -8.63
C ASN A 30 13.30 19.77 -8.79
N VAL A 31 13.09 18.65 -8.11
CA VAL A 31 11.86 17.86 -8.24
C VAL A 31 10.95 18.09 -7.05
N LYS A 32 9.69 18.40 -7.34
CA LYS A 32 8.62 18.56 -6.36
C LYS A 32 7.49 17.58 -6.67
N MET A 33 7.29 16.61 -5.78
CA MET A 33 6.24 15.59 -5.92
C MET A 33 5.00 15.99 -5.11
N MET A 34 3.80 15.84 -5.66
CA MET A 34 2.52 16.24 -5.05
C MET A 34 1.53 15.08 -5.00
N SER A 35 0.65 15.05 -4.01
CA SER A 35 -0.43 14.05 -3.95
C SER A 35 -1.47 14.32 -5.05
N PRO A 36 -2.05 13.29 -5.69
CA PRO A 36 -3.19 13.42 -6.61
C PRO A 36 -4.32 14.29 -6.06
N GLN A 37 -4.55 14.20 -4.74
CA GLN A 37 -5.60 14.95 -4.05
C GLN A 37 -5.38 16.47 -4.10
N PHE A 38 -4.11 16.91 -4.17
CA PHE A 38 -3.76 18.33 -4.26
C PHE A 38 -3.66 18.82 -5.70
N VAL A 39 -3.44 17.93 -6.66
CA VAL A 39 -3.43 18.28 -8.09
C VAL A 39 -4.85 18.40 -8.63
N LYS A 40 -5.77 17.53 -8.19
CA LYS A 40 -7.15 17.45 -8.68
C LYS A 40 -7.91 18.79 -8.77
N PRO A 41 -7.84 19.71 -7.78
CA PRO A 41 -8.53 21.00 -7.86
C PRO A 41 -8.05 21.92 -9.00
N TYR A 42 -6.86 21.66 -9.56
CA TYR A 42 -6.28 22.46 -10.63
C TYR A 42 -6.57 21.88 -12.03
N ILE A 43 -7.25 20.74 -12.12
CA ILE A 43 -7.66 20.13 -13.39
C ILE A 43 -9.00 20.72 -13.80
N LYS A 44 -9.00 21.51 -14.89
CA LYS A 44 -10.14 22.36 -15.29
C LYS A 44 -11.26 21.63 -16.03
N SER A 45 -10.97 20.52 -16.71
CA SER A 45 -11.97 19.75 -17.47
C SER A 45 -11.74 18.24 -17.40
N ASN A 46 -12.34 17.47 -18.31
CA ASN A 46 -12.21 16.01 -18.34
C ASN A 46 -10.74 15.56 -18.39
N LYS A 47 -10.49 14.37 -17.86
CA LYS A 47 -9.14 13.81 -17.79
C LYS A 47 -8.55 13.63 -19.18
N ASN A 48 -7.44 14.30 -19.43
CA ASN A 48 -6.54 14.09 -20.56
C ASN A 48 -5.12 14.50 -20.14
N ASP A 49 -4.11 14.03 -20.86
CA ASP A 49 -2.71 14.25 -20.47
C ASP A 49 -2.32 15.74 -20.46
N CYS A 50 -2.93 16.55 -21.33
CA CYS A 50 -2.67 17.98 -21.44
C CYS A 50 -3.16 18.74 -20.19
N ASN A 51 -4.40 18.47 -19.77
CA ASN A 51 -5.03 19.06 -18.60
C ASN A 51 -4.34 18.60 -17.31
N ASP A 52 -3.92 17.34 -17.25
CA ASP A 52 -3.15 16.82 -16.12
C ASP A 52 -1.80 17.56 -16.01
N ALA A 53 -1.09 17.76 -17.13
CA ALA A 53 0.16 18.52 -17.17
C ALA A 53 -0.03 19.99 -16.79
N GLU A 54 -1.09 20.65 -17.29
CA GLU A 54 -1.43 22.04 -16.93
C GLU A 54 -1.74 22.16 -15.44
N GLY A 55 -2.57 21.25 -14.90
CA GLY A 55 -2.93 21.23 -13.49
C GLY A 55 -1.73 21.00 -12.57
N ILE A 56 -0.81 20.10 -12.94
CA ILE A 56 0.46 19.88 -12.21
C ILE A 56 1.33 21.14 -12.26
N ASN A 57 1.46 21.77 -13.43
CA ASN A 57 2.25 22.98 -13.59
C ASN A 57 1.67 24.14 -12.77
N GLU A 58 0.36 24.28 -12.72
CA GLU A 58 -0.28 25.29 -11.87
C GLU A 58 -0.06 24.98 -10.38
N ALA A 59 -0.31 23.73 -9.97
CA ALA A 59 -0.17 23.29 -8.58
C ALA A 59 1.25 23.48 -8.03
N VAL A 60 2.29 23.12 -8.80
CA VAL A 60 3.69 23.15 -8.32
C VAL A 60 4.18 24.57 -8.00
N THR A 61 3.57 25.59 -8.60
CA THR A 61 3.91 27.01 -8.39
C THR A 61 3.24 27.62 -7.17
N ARG A 62 2.23 26.97 -6.59
CA ARG A 62 1.47 27.54 -5.46
C ARG A 62 2.34 27.54 -4.18
N PRO A 63 2.44 28.69 -3.48
CA PRO A 63 3.29 28.80 -2.29
C PRO A 63 2.78 27.99 -1.09
N THR A 64 1.48 27.73 -1.04
CA THR A 64 0.82 26.92 0.01
C THR A 64 0.82 25.42 -0.29
N MET A 65 1.42 25.00 -1.41
CA MET A 65 1.39 23.60 -1.84
C MET A 65 2.19 22.70 -0.91
N LYS A 66 1.64 21.52 -0.63
CA LYS A 66 2.30 20.50 0.19
C LYS A 66 2.90 19.42 -0.70
N PHE A 67 4.21 19.26 -0.57
CA PHE A 67 4.97 18.28 -1.34
C PHE A 67 5.19 16.99 -0.55
N VAL A 68 5.13 15.88 -1.26
CA VAL A 68 5.42 14.54 -0.73
C VAL A 68 6.91 14.25 -0.98
N PRO A 69 7.66 13.75 0.01
CA PRO A 69 9.07 13.43 -0.20
C PRO A 69 9.22 12.25 -1.17
N ILE A 70 10.23 12.36 -2.03
CA ILE A 70 10.70 11.26 -2.89
C ILE A 70 11.37 10.23 -1.99
N LYS A 71 10.88 8.99 -2.03
CA LYS A 71 11.41 7.92 -1.19
C LYS A 71 12.74 7.41 -1.73
N THR A 72 13.65 7.04 -0.83
CA THR A 72 14.82 6.23 -1.20
C THR A 72 14.38 4.82 -1.61
N ILE A 73 15.30 4.05 -2.17
CA ILE A 73 15.03 2.65 -2.55
C ILE A 73 14.71 1.84 -1.30
N GLU A 74 15.49 2.02 -0.24
CA GLU A 74 15.35 1.28 1.03
C GLU A 74 14.01 1.61 1.71
N GLN A 75 13.59 2.88 1.69
CA GLN A 75 12.27 3.30 2.18
C GLN A 75 11.13 2.70 1.36
N GLN A 76 11.30 2.62 0.04
CA GLN A 76 10.34 2.01 -0.85
C GLN A 76 10.25 0.49 -0.59
N ASP A 77 11.37 -0.19 -0.39
CA ASP A 77 11.45 -1.62 -0.12
C ASP A 77 10.78 -1.99 1.22
N MET A 78 11.05 -1.22 2.28
CA MET A 78 10.37 -1.42 3.57
C MET A 78 8.85 -1.29 3.42
N LEU A 79 8.36 -0.29 2.68
CA LEU A 79 6.93 -0.12 2.41
C LEU A 79 6.35 -1.31 1.61
N LEU A 80 7.09 -1.82 0.62
CA LEU A 80 6.68 -2.97 -0.16
C LEU A 80 6.60 -4.24 0.70
N LEU A 81 7.56 -4.49 1.58
CA LEU A 81 7.53 -5.61 2.53
C LEU A 81 6.29 -5.56 3.43
N HIS A 82 5.95 -4.38 3.97
CA HIS A 82 4.72 -4.20 4.75
C HIS A 82 3.46 -4.53 3.94
N ARG A 83 3.36 -4.05 2.70
CA ARG A 83 2.22 -4.33 1.82
C ARG A 83 2.11 -5.81 1.47
N CYS A 84 3.22 -6.48 1.18
CA CYS A 84 3.24 -7.92 0.92
C CYS A 84 2.74 -8.71 2.14
N ARG A 85 3.19 -8.34 3.34
CA ARG A 85 2.72 -8.97 4.59
C ARG A 85 1.23 -8.74 4.82
N GLU A 86 0.74 -7.52 4.63
CA GLU A 86 -0.68 -7.21 4.76
C GLU A 86 -1.53 -8.02 3.77
N LEU A 87 -1.09 -8.12 2.51
CA LEU A 87 -1.76 -8.92 1.49
C LEU A 87 -1.80 -10.40 1.87
N ALA A 88 -0.69 -10.96 2.32
CA ALA A 88 -0.60 -12.35 2.74
C ALA A 88 -1.54 -12.66 3.92
N ILE A 89 -1.62 -11.75 4.91
CA ILE A 89 -2.56 -11.89 6.04
C ILE A 89 -4.01 -11.85 5.56
N LYS A 90 -4.36 -10.90 4.68
CA LYS A 90 -5.70 -10.79 4.10
C LYS A 90 -6.08 -12.04 3.32
N GLN A 91 -5.20 -12.54 2.46
CA GLN A 91 -5.40 -13.75 1.66
C GLN A 91 -5.56 -14.99 2.54
N ARG A 92 -4.72 -15.16 3.57
CA ARG A 92 -4.83 -16.26 4.55
C ARG A 92 -6.19 -16.26 5.24
N THR A 93 -6.63 -15.10 5.73
CA THR A 93 -7.92 -14.96 6.40
C THR A 93 -9.08 -15.22 5.44
N ALA A 94 -9.04 -14.66 4.23
CA ALA A 94 -10.05 -14.87 3.21
C ALA A 94 -10.17 -16.36 2.83
N LEU A 95 -9.04 -17.03 2.59
CA LEU A 95 -9.00 -18.46 2.29
C LEU A 95 -9.55 -19.29 3.46
N SER A 96 -9.17 -18.95 4.70
CA SER A 96 -9.66 -19.65 5.88
C SER A 96 -11.17 -19.50 6.06
N ASN A 97 -11.71 -18.31 5.79
CA ASN A 97 -13.15 -18.06 5.87
C ASN A 97 -13.90 -18.77 4.73
N HIS A 98 -13.31 -18.81 3.53
CA HIS A 98 -13.87 -19.52 2.39
C HIS A 98 -13.98 -21.03 2.67
N ILE A 99 -12.90 -21.66 3.14
CA ILE A 99 -12.90 -23.08 3.53
C ILE A 99 -13.93 -23.36 4.62
N ARG A 100 -14.03 -22.50 5.64
CA ARG A 100 -15.04 -22.66 6.70
C ARG A 100 -16.47 -22.56 6.17
N GLY A 101 -16.73 -21.66 5.22
CA GLY A 101 -18.03 -21.55 4.56
C GLY A 101 -18.40 -22.85 3.85
N LEU A 102 -17.49 -23.38 3.04
CA LEU A 102 -17.70 -24.64 2.31
C LEU A 102 -17.93 -25.83 3.25
N LEU A 103 -17.09 -25.99 4.28
CA LEU A 103 -17.23 -27.10 5.24
C LEU A 103 -18.54 -27.03 6.04
N SER A 104 -19.06 -25.82 6.27
CA SER A 104 -20.34 -25.63 6.96
C SER A 104 -21.52 -26.17 6.16
N GLU A 105 -21.46 -26.20 4.83
CA GLU A 105 -22.51 -26.82 4.00
C GLU A 105 -22.59 -28.34 4.24
N TYR A 106 -21.47 -28.96 4.59
CA TYR A 106 -21.37 -30.39 4.94
C TYR A 106 -21.56 -30.66 6.44
N GLY A 107 -21.98 -29.66 7.23
CA GLY A 107 -22.19 -29.80 8.66
C GLY A 107 -20.90 -29.97 9.48
N VAL A 108 -19.74 -29.63 8.93
CA VAL A 108 -18.44 -29.67 9.60
C VAL A 108 -18.12 -28.26 10.09
N ASP A 109 -18.70 -27.87 11.23
CA ASP A 109 -18.47 -26.58 11.88
C ASP A 109 -17.93 -26.76 13.31
N LYS A 110 -17.47 -25.66 13.91
CA LYS A 110 -16.84 -25.69 15.26
C LYS A 110 -17.82 -26.14 16.36
N ARG A 111 -19.12 -26.20 16.08
CA ARG A 111 -20.19 -26.61 17.00
C ARG A 111 -20.47 -28.11 16.85
N THR A 112 -20.29 -28.67 15.65
CA THR A 112 -20.57 -30.09 15.35
C THR A 112 -19.36 -31.01 15.51
N VAL A 113 -18.13 -30.52 15.35
CA VAL A 113 -16.91 -31.33 15.53
C VAL A 113 -16.10 -30.86 16.74
N PRO A 114 -15.76 -31.76 17.70
CA PRO A 114 -14.93 -31.42 18.85
C PRO A 114 -13.61 -30.76 18.42
N TYR A 115 -13.24 -29.65 19.06
CA TYR A 115 -12.07 -28.82 18.76
C TYR A 115 -10.75 -29.61 18.66
N GLU A 116 -10.65 -30.72 19.38
CA GLU A 116 -9.54 -31.67 19.40
C GLU A 116 -9.25 -32.32 18.03
N LYS A 117 -10.27 -32.45 17.17
CA LYS A 117 -10.11 -33.05 15.83
C LYS A 117 -9.75 -32.03 14.74
N PHE A 118 -9.86 -30.74 15.02
CA PHE A 118 -9.62 -29.66 14.06
C PHE A 118 -8.17 -29.17 14.01
N THR A 119 -7.45 -29.30 15.11
CA THR A 119 -6.02 -28.98 15.14
C THR A 119 -5.26 -30.29 15.08
N GLY A 120 -4.50 -30.52 14.02
CA GLY A 120 -3.58 -31.66 13.90
C GLY A 120 -2.40 -31.60 14.89
N ASN A 121 -2.63 -31.06 16.09
CA ASN A 121 -1.67 -30.97 17.17
C ASN A 121 -1.97 -32.13 18.13
N ALA A 122 -1.49 -33.31 17.76
CA ALA A 122 -1.34 -34.40 18.70
C ALA A 122 -0.38 -33.94 19.82
N GLY A 123 -0.95 -33.61 20.97
CA GLY A 123 -0.23 -33.55 22.24
C GLY A 123 0.34 -32.20 22.66
N VAL A 124 -0.50 -31.35 23.26
CA VAL A 124 -0.08 -30.61 24.45
C VAL A 124 -1.18 -30.80 25.49
N LYS A 125 -0.98 -31.76 26.39
CA LYS A 125 -1.83 -31.97 27.56
C LYS A 125 -1.62 -30.81 28.53
N GLN A 126 -2.57 -29.88 28.62
CA GLN A 126 -2.71 -29.05 29.80
C GLN A 126 -3.40 -29.88 30.89
N LYS A 127 -2.59 -30.36 31.84
CA LYS A 127 -3.09 -30.94 33.08
C LYS A 127 -3.86 -29.86 33.85
N GLN A 128 -5.16 -30.09 34.05
CA GLN A 128 -5.88 -29.57 35.20
C GLN A 128 -5.21 -30.09 36.48
N ALA A 129 -4.99 -29.19 37.42
CA ALA A 129 -4.80 -29.52 38.82
C ALA A 129 -5.70 -28.57 39.62
N ASP A 130 -6.91 -29.04 39.90
CA ASP A 130 -7.68 -28.56 41.03
C ASP A 130 -6.98 -29.05 42.31
N SER A 131 -6.69 -28.13 43.23
CA SER A 131 -6.54 -28.47 44.65
C SER A 131 -6.70 -27.22 45.54
N ALA A 132 -7.80 -27.24 46.29
CA ALA A 132 -7.98 -26.71 47.65
C ALA A 132 -7.72 -25.21 47.92
N CYS A 133 -8.82 -24.43 47.97
CA CYS A 133 -9.38 -23.85 49.20
C CYS A 133 -10.79 -23.32 48.90
#